data_AF-U7NQJ6-F1
#
_entry.id   AF-U7NQJ6-F1
#
_cell.length_a   1.000
_cell.length_b   1.000
_cell.length_c   1.000
_cell.angle_alpha   90.00
_cell.angle_beta   90.00
_cell.angle_gamma   90.00
#
_symmetry.space_group_name_H-M   'P 1'
#
loop_
_entity.id
_entity.type
_entity.pdbx_description
1 polymer ?
#
loop_
_entity_poly.entity_id
_entity_poly.type
_entity_poly.pdbx_seq_one_letter_code
_entity_poly.pdbx_strand_id
1 'polypeptide(L)'
;MVRHVLGNGKIRIEVACVESRSQLYQRFLAFISPYFLSERVDGEIDLHLGLHEEASFLPEWKTRCTGLETIRRSTAEAFNLELSRGELSDGTQIAWNERDQTGYAFVPGSKRMDLYISDSSFIHLIEFFRYYCLLLEAGKGSVLLHASAVENLETGEVLAIGGVKGAGKTTTMLNLVGSGKYGFFSGDKLLVDLHEGALRVRGWPDYPHVGVGSLRHHPELCRKLGLLVSELPMSEAEAGDKYLFAPELFYGALGKPRTPNGRLEGLLLPDILGKAQAPSLLYSLDKEHVDQRQLFEDPYGFTTANWHRLANIEMTDSVRELHREVYEGLYSVKWLKTSGHVSAEAIELQLRMPNAIKIALVAPSGSGKSTAASLIKQAFEQRGLSVLSEKLAQPLYDLQAAYFETASIDLPSGVQHQKLLENIATNLRMLSKDSLVQHLFSRLVGSNAEVIITDDLRDKETDWPALVNSGYRVIRVACDEPTRIKRLQGRQDIQSQLKSPLDNSINSIESHYVLENNSTLDALEREVQSLVDTLLGHSHGN
;
A
#
# COMPACT_ATOMS: atom_id res chain seq x y z
N MET A 1 2.70 -0.37 -44.29
CA MET A 1 2.45 -0.52 -42.84
C MET A 1 2.94 0.71 -42.13
N VAL A 2 2.10 1.30 -41.29
CA VAL A 2 2.52 2.32 -40.33
C VAL A 2 3.14 1.60 -39.13
N ARG A 3 4.25 2.13 -38.61
CA ARG A 3 4.98 1.55 -37.48
C ARG A 3 5.06 2.54 -36.34
N HIS A 4 4.76 2.08 -35.14
CA HIS A 4 4.87 2.84 -33.91
C HIS A 4 5.75 2.10 -32.92
N VAL A 5 6.79 2.78 -32.42
CA VAL A 5 7.57 2.28 -31.30
C VAL A 5 7.00 2.86 -30.03
N LEU A 6 6.63 1.98 -29.10
CA LEU A 6 6.07 2.34 -27.81
C LEU A 6 6.94 1.75 -26.70
N GLY A 7 7.05 2.43 -25.58
CA GLY A 7 7.78 1.94 -24.42
C GLY A 7 7.19 2.42 -23.12
N ASN A 8 7.52 1.70 -22.05
CA ASN A 8 7.07 1.99 -20.70
C ASN A 8 8.26 2.25 -19.74
N GLY A 9 9.42 2.59 -20.29
CA GLY A 9 10.66 2.81 -19.54
C GLY A 9 11.44 1.55 -19.14
N LYS A 10 11.02 0.34 -19.56
CA LYS A 10 11.79 -0.91 -19.38
C LYS A 10 11.78 -1.79 -20.63
N ILE A 11 10.61 -1.95 -21.23
CA ILE A 11 10.45 -2.68 -22.48
C ILE A 11 10.04 -1.75 -23.62
N ARG A 12 10.42 -2.13 -24.85
CA ARG A 12 10.07 -1.45 -26.09
C ARG A 12 9.40 -2.41 -27.06
N ILE A 13 8.31 -1.96 -27.65
CA ILE A 13 7.53 -2.72 -28.62
C ILE A 13 7.44 -1.93 -29.92
N GLU A 14 7.56 -2.60 -31.06
CA GLU A 14 7.22 -2.06 -32.37
C GLU A 14 5.88 -2.65 -32.78
N VAL A 15 4.88 -1.80 -33.01
CA VAL A 15 3.58 -2.22 -33.55
C VAL A 15 3.49 -1.77 -35.00
N ALA A 16 3.36 -2.71 -35.92
CA ALA A 16 3.21 -2.47 -37.34
C ALA A 16 1.78 -2.84 -37.78
N CYS A 17 1.07 -1.94 -38.43
CA CYS A 17 -0.29 -2.20 -38.95
C CYS A 17 -0.40 -1.82 -40.42
N VAL A 18 -1.08 -2.65 -41.22
CA VAL A 18 -1.28 -2.44 -42.67
C VAL A 18 -2.08 -1.17 -42.93
N GLU A 19 -3.14 -0.92 -42.15
CA GLU A 19 -3.97 0.28 -42.23
C GLU A 19 -4.03 1.01 -40.89
N SER A 20 -3.43 2.20 -40.81
CA SER A 20 -3.48 3.05 -39.59
C SER A 20 -4.90 3.52 -39.21
N ARG A 21 -5.91 3.18 -40.01
CA ARG A 21 -7.33 3.52 -39.81
C ARG A 21 -8.19 2.38 -39.25
N SER A 22 -7.62 1.18 -39.03
CA SER A 22 -8.36 0.09 -38.37
C SER A 22 -8.85 0.55 -36.99
N GLN A 23 -10.16 0.42 -36.75
CA GLN A 23 -10.77 0.78 -35.46
C GLN A 23 -10.16 -0.02 -34.31
N LEU A 24 -9.82 -1.30 -34.56
CA LEU A 24 -9.20 -2.18 -33.57
C LEU A 24 -7.79 -1.71 -33.22
N TYR A 25 -7.01 -1.27 -34.21
CA TYR A 25 -5.68 -0.70 -33.98
C TYR A 25 -5.74 0.54 -33.08
N GLN A 26 -6.64 1.48 -33.38
CA GLN A 26 -6.83 2.68 -32.57
C GLN A 26 -7.30 2.35 -31.16
N ARG A 27 -8.21 1.38 -31.02
CA ARG A 27 -8.66 0.88 -29.72
C ARG A 27 -7.52 0.24 -28.92
N PHE A 28 -6.64 -0.53 -29.57
CA PHE A 28 -5.48 -1.15 -28.95
C PHE A 28 -4.49 -0.09 -28.45
N LEU A 29 -4.15 0.90 -29.28
CA LEU A 29 -3.31 2.02 -28.87
C LEU A 29 -3.93 2.78 -27.70
N ALA A 30 -5.23 3.09 -27.75
CA ALA A 30 -5.93 3.75 -26.66
C ALA A 30 -5.85 2.95 -25.35
N PHE A 31 -5.98 1.62 -25.44
CA PHE A 31 -5.89 0.70 -24.30
C PHE A 31 -4.52 0.70 -23.63
N ILE A 32 -3.43 0.69 -24.39
CA ILE A 32 -2.06 0.61 -23.83
C ILE A 32 -1.44 1.98 -23.54
N SER A 33 -1.93 3.05 -24.19
CA SER A 33 -1.39 4.41 -24.09
C SER A 33 -1.26 5.02 -22.67
N PRO A 34 -2.05 4.61 -21.65
CA PRO A 34 -1.81 5.11 -20.30
C PRO A 34 -0.44 4.73 -19.73
N TYR A 35 0.16 3.64 -20.22
CA TYR A 35 1.41 3.10 -19.67
C TYR A 35 2.51 2.90 -20.73
N PHE A 36 2.14 2.86 -22.01
CA PHE A 36 3.06 2.76 -23.13
C PHE A 36 3.03 4.03 -23.96
N LEU A 37 4.10 4.82 -23.86
CA LEU A 37 4.24 6.10 -24.56
C LEU A 37 5.02 5.93 -25.86
N SER A 38 4.83 6.84 -26.80
CA SER A 38 5.60 6.86 -28.05
C SER A 38 7.07 7.16 -27.78
N GLU A 39 7.96 6.32 -28.31
CA GLU A 39 9.41 6.48 -28.22
C GLU A 39 10.04 6.65 -29.61
N ARG A 40 11.29 7.13 -29.63
CA ARG A 40 12.11 7.12 -30.85
C ARG A 40 12.56 5.70 -31.18
N VAL A 41 12.87 5.43 -32.45
CA VAL A 41 13.32 4.11 -32.96
C VAL A 41 14.80 3.85 -32.62
N ASP A 42 15.25 4.25 -31.44
CA ASP A 42 16.64 4.11 -31.01
C ASP A 42 16.75 3.00 -29.95
N GLY A 43 17.50 1.95 -30.26
CA GLY A 43 17.79 0.83 -29.36
C GLY A 43 17.08 -0.48 -29.70
N GLU A 44 17.21 -1.46 -28.81
CA GLU A 44 16.67 -2.81 -29.00
C GLU A 44 15.14 -2.85 -28.82
N ILE A 45 14.45 -3.55 -29.71
CA ILE A 45 13.02 -3.86 -29.63
C ILE A 45 12.84 -5.23 -29.00
N ASP A 46 11.95 -5.32 -28.02
CA ASP A 46 11.65 -6.55 -27.27
C ASP A 46 10.55 -7.38 -27.93
N LEU A 47 9.62 -6.72 -28.61
CA LEU A 47 8.52 -7.35 -29.37
C LEU A 47 8.23 -6.57 -30.65
N HIS A 48 8.22 -7.27 -31.77
CA HIS A 48 7.65 -6.81 -33.03
C HIS A 48 6.25 -7.42 -33.20
N LEU A 49 5.23 -6.58 -33.19
CA LEU A 49 3.83 -6.96 -33.29
C LEU A 49 3.27 -6.52 -34.64
N GLY A 50 3.09 -7.47 -35.56
CA GLY A 50 2.44 -7.25 -36.85
C GLY A 50 0.95 -7.46 -36.75
N LEU A 51 0.15 -6.46 -37.15
CA LEU A 51 -1.31 -6.53 -37.19
C LEU A 51 -1.77 -6.50 -38.65
N HIS A 52 -2.39 -7.60 -39.07
CA HIS A 52 -2.86 -7.86 -40.43
C HIS A 52 -4.37 -8.09 -40.42
N GLU A 53 -5.00 -7.92 -41.58
CA GLU A 53 -6.41 -8.29 -41.74
C GLU A 53 -6.58 -9.80 -41.64
N GLU A 54 -7.67 -10.23 -41.01
CA GLU A 54 -8.07 -11.63 -40.91
C GLU A 54 -8.02 -12.36 -42.26
N ALA A 55 -8.51 -11.73 -43.33
CA ALA A 55 -8.57 -12.32 -44.67
C ALA A 55 -7.18 -12.66 -45.26
N SER A 56 -6.11 -12.10 -44.68
CA SER A 56 -4.72 -12.44 -45.06
C SER A 56 -4.23 -13.74 -44.42
N PHE A 57 -4.99 -14.35 -43.49
CA PHE A 57 -4.69 -15.67 -42.94
C PHE A 57 -5.16 -16.75 -43.91
N LEU A 58 -4.21 -17.37 -44.62
CA LEU A 58 -4.50 -18.22 -45.77
C LEU A 58 -5.42 -19.41 -45.42
N PRO A 59 -6.39 -19.78 -46.28
CA PRO A 59 -7.24 -20.94 -46.04
C PRO A 59 -6.47 -22.25 -45.79
N GLU A 60 -5.35 -22.44 -46.50
CA GLU A 60 -4.45 -23.57 -46.28
C GLU A 60 -3.84 -23.60 -44.88
N TRP A 61 -3.58 -22.44 -44.26
CA TRP A 61 -3.12 -22.37 -42.88
C TRP A 61 -4.22 -22.79 -41.91
N LYS A 62 -5.46 -22.32 -42.13
CA LYS A 62 -6.63 -22.73 -41.33
C LYS A 62 -6.79 -24.26 -41.32
N THR A 63 -6.63 -24.91 -42.47
CA THR A 63 -6.74 -26.39 -42.56
C THR A 63 -5.64 -27.15 -41.81
N ARG A 64 -4.49 -26.52 -41.55
CA ARG A 64 -3.39 -27.11 -40.77
C ARG A 64 -3.56 -26.92 -39.27
N CYS A 65 -4.41 -25.98 -38.84
CA CYS A 65 -4.72 -25.74 -37.44
C CYS A 65 -5.68 -26.81 -36.91
N THR A 66 -5.15 -27.91 -36.36
CA THR A 66 -5.96 -29.06 -35.91
C THR A 66 -5.82 -29.37 -34.42
N GLY A 67 -4.75 -28.92 -33.76
CA GLY A 67 -4.52 -29.18 -32.34
C GLY A 67 -5.19 -28.14 -31.45
N LEU A 68 -6.36 -28.44 -30.90
CA LEU A 68 -7.05 -27.53 -29.97
C LEU A 68 -6.22 -27.33 -28.69
N GLU A 69 -5.95 -26.08 -28.35
CA GLU A 69 -5.20 -25.65 -27.17
C GLU A 69 -5.97 -24.56 -26.43
N THR A 70 -6.13 -24.72 -25.11
CA THR A 70 -6.74 -23.69 -24.25
C THR A 70 -5.65 -22.80 -23.69
N ILE A 71 -5.63 -21.53 -24.08
CA ILE A 71 -4.67 -20.53 -23.61
C ILE A 71 -5.10 -19.94 -22.27
N ARG A 72 -6.41 -19.76 -22.06
CA ARG A 72 -6.96 -19.16 -20.84
C ARG A 72 -8.40 -19.62 -20.60
N ARG A 73 -8.73 -19.92 -19.34
CA ARG A 73 -10.11 -19.98 -18.83
C ARG A 73 -10.32 -18.90 -17.77
N SER A 74 -11.49 -18.27 -17.81
CA SER A 74 -11.89 -17.16 -16.95
C SER A 74 -13.35 -17.29 -16.56
N THR A 75 -13.74 -16.65 -15.46
CA THR A 75 -15.15 -16.51 -15.08
C THR A 75 -15.89 -15.55 -16.01
N ALA A 76 -15.17 -14.64 -16.68
CA ALA A 76 -15.72 -13.81 -17.75
C ALA A 76 -15.53 -14.55 -19.08
N GLU A 77 -16.62 -15.02 -19.68
CA GLU A 77 -16.60 -15.89 -20.86
C GLU A 77 -15.82 -15.30 -22.05
N ALA A 78 -15.87 -13.97 -22.23
CA ALA A 78 -15.12 -13.26 -23.27
C ALA A 78 -13.59 -13.44 -23.17
N PHE A 79 -13.06 -13.88 -22.02
CA PHE A 79 -11.64 -14.14 -21.78
C PHE A 79 -11.29 -15.64 -21.82
N ASN A 80 -12.24 -16.49 -22.24
CA ASN A 80 -11.95 -17.88 -22.58
C ASN A 80 -11.34 -17.92 -23.96
N LEU A 81 -10.03 -18.16 -23.99
CA LEU A 81 -9.21 -18.16 -25.20
C LEU A 81 -8.80 -19.60 -25.52
N GLU A 82 -9.30 -20.10 -26.63
CA GLU A 82 -8.97 -21.41 -27.20
C GLU A 82 -8.57 -21.19 -28.65
N LEU A 83 -7.66 -22.00 -29.18
CA LEU A 83 -7.30 -21.96 -30.59
C LEU A 83 -6.84 -23.33 -31.07
N SER A 84 -6.97 -23.55 -32.38
CA SER A 84 -6.39 -24.71 -33.03
C SER A 84 -5.00 -24.36 -33.53
N ARG A 85 -4.00 -25.14 -33.17
CA ARG A 85 -2.59 -24.96 -33.53
C ARG A 85 -2.19 -25.84 -34.70
N GLY A 86 -1.24 -25.35 -35.50
CA GLY A 86 -0.62 -26.04 -36.61
C GLY A 86 0.81 -25.55 -36.85
N GLU A 87 1.48 -26.17 -37.82
CA GLU A 87 2.86 -25.85 -38.20
C GLU A 87 3.02 -25.85 -39.72
N LEU A 88 3.78 -24.88 -40.22
CA LEU A 88 4.17 -24.76 -41.61
C LEU A 88 5.49 -25.51 -41.88
N SER A 89 5.78 -25.81 -43.14
CA SER A 89 6.97 -26.59 -43.51
C SER A 89 8.29 -25.88 -43.24
N ASP A 90 8.28 -24.57 -43.03
CA ASP A 90 9.44 -23.75 -42.69
C ASP A 90 9.66 -23.61 -41.17
N GLY A 91 8.85 -24.30 -40.36
CA GLY A 91 8.89 -24.25 -38.90
C GLY A 91 8.07 -23.11 -38.28
N THR A 92 7.41 -22.28 -39.10
CA THR A 92 6.48 -21.26 -38.60
C THR A 92 5.30 -21.94 -37.92
N GLN A 93 5.05 -21.54 -36.67
CA GLN A 93 3.89 -21.97 -35.91
C GLN A 93 2.71 -21.07 -36.26
N ILE A 94 1.55 -21.69 -36.46
CA ILE A 94 0.30 -21.00 -36.75
C ILE A 94 -0.78 -21.42 -35.77
N ALA A 95 -1.69 -20.51 -35.48
CA ALA A 95 -2.86 -20.82 -34.67
C ALA A 95 -4.08 -20.04 -35.13
N TRP A 96 -5.26 -20.66 -35.01
CA TRP A 96 -6.50 -20.11 -35.51
C TRP A 96 -7.64 -20.31 -34.52
N ASN A 97 -8.38 -19.24 -34.24
CA ASN A 97 -9.64 -19.28 -33.52
C ASN A 97 -10.79 -18.98 -34.49
N GLU A 98 -11.70 -19.93 -34.65
CA GLU A 98 -12.84 -19.82 -35.56
C GLU A 98 -13.94 -18.88 -35.05
N ARG A 99 -14.17 -18.83 -33.74
CA ARG A 99 -15.26 -18.01 -33.15
C ARG A 99 -15.00 -16.52 -33.34
N ASP A 100 -13.78 -16.11 -33.02
CA ASP A 100 -13.32 -14.72 -32.96
C ASP A 100 -12.54 -14.34 -34.23
N GLN A 101 -12.46 -15.27 -35.21
CA GLN A 101 -11.79 -15.10 -36.50
C GLN A 101 -10.40 -14.46 -36.33
N THR A 102 -9.57 -15.11 -35.50
CA THR A 102 -8.25 -14.59 -35.10
C THR A 102 -7.16 -15.59 -35.42
N GLY A 103 -6.18 -15.15 -36.19
CA GLY A 103 -4.99 -15.92 -36.56
C GLY A 103 -3.73 -15.42 -35.86
N TYR A 104 -2.81 -16.34 -35.56
CA TYR A 104 -1.46 -16.06 -35.08
C TYR A 104 -0.46 -16.74 -36.00
N ALA A 105 0.65 -16.08 -36.30
CA ALA A 105 1.82 -16.68 -36.93
C ALA A 105 3.09 -16.20 -36.23
N PHE A 106 3.97 -17.14 -35.89
CA PHE A 106 5.20 -16.84 -35.15
C PHE A 106 6.26 -17.93 -35.34
N VAL A 107 7.52 -17.57 -35.14
CA VAL A 107 8.64 -18.51 -35.07
C VAL A 107 9.10 -18.60 -33.61
N PRO A 108 9.14 -19.79 -32.99
CA PRO A 108 9.69 -19.96 -31.64
C PRO A 108 11.14 -19.48 -31.54
N GLY A 109 11.48 -18.79 -30.45
CA GLY A 109 12.78 -18.14 -30.25
C GLY A 109 12.95 -16.78 -30.95
N SER A 110 11.96 -16.29 -31.70
CA SER A 110 11.99 -14.95 -32.32
C SER A 110 11.46 -13.85 -31.38
N LYS A 111 11.44 -12.60 -31.86
CA LYS A 111 10.76 -11.48 -31.17
C LYS A 111 9.53 -11.01 -31.93
N ARG A 112 9.04 -11.78 -32.90
CA ARG A 112 8.02 -11.33 -33.85
C ARG A 112 6.75 -12.16 -33.76
N MET A 113 5.65 -11.50 -33.46
CA MET A 113 4.30 -12.07 -33.53
C MET A 113 3.50 -11.34 -34.60
N ASP A 114 2.95 -12.09 -35.56
CA ASP A 114 2.01 -11.57 -36.53
C ASP A 114 0.59 -12.06 -36.15
N LEU A 115 -0.32 -11.12 -35.84
CA LEU A 115 -1.74 -11.39 -35.62
C LEU A 115 -2.57 -10.98 -36.83
N TYR A 116 -3.52 -11.84 -37.18
CA TYR A 116 -4.49 -11.66 -38.25
C TYR A 116 -5.85 -11.45 -37.59
N ILE A 117 -6.34 -10.22 -37.62
CA ILE A 117 -7.38 -9.72 -36.72
C ILE A 117 -8.65 -9.34 -37.48
N SER A 118 -9.79 -9.65 -36.88
CA SER A 118 -11.12 -9.14 -37.20
C SER A 118 -11.59 -8.20 -36.09
N ASP A 119 -12.77 -7.59 -36.22
CA ASP A 119 -13.35 -6.74 -35.16
C ASP A 119 -13.58 -7.50 -33.83
N SER A 120 -13.68 -8.83 -33.88
CA SER A 120 -13.86 -9.71 -32.72
C SER A 120 -12.55 -10.06 -32.01
N SER A 121 -11.39 -9.75 -32.61
CA SER A 121 -10.07 -10.20 -32.13
C SER A 121 -9.50 -9.39 -30.96
N PHE A 122 -10.23 -8.39 -30.43
CA PHE A 122 -9.65 -7.44 -29.48
C PHE A 122 -9.13 -8.11 -28.20
N ILE A 123 -9.86 -9.06 -27.64
CA ILE A 123 -9.44 -9.76 -26.41
C ILE A 123 -8.19 -10.60 -26.66
N HIS A 124 -8.13 -11.32 -27.78
CA HIS A 124 -6.94 -12.07 -28.20
C HIS A 124 -5.69 -11.19 -28.31
N LEU A 125 -5.83 -10.00 -28.90
CA LEU A 125 -4.73 -9.04 -29.06
C LEU A 125 -4.23 -8.51 -27.71
N ILE A 126 -5.13 -7.98 -26.87
CA ILE A 126 -4.71 -7.40 -25.58
C ILE A 126 -4.18 -8.46 -24.63
N GLU A 127 -4.70 -9.68 -24.65
CA GLU A 127 -4.27 -10.73 -23.73
C GLU A 127 -2.89 -11.27 -24.09
N PHE A 128 -2.64 -11.49 -25.38
CA PHE A 128 -1.28 -11.75 -25.85
C PHE A 128 -0.34 -10.62 -25.42
N PHE A 129 -0.69 -9.38 -25.73
CA PHE A 129 0.14 -8.22 -25.41
C PHE A 129 0.45 -8.15 -23.91
N ARG A 130 -0.57 -8.18 -23.06
CA ARG A 130 -0.45 -8.06 -21.61
C ARG A 130 0.41 -9.18 -21.04
N TYR A 131 0.09 -10.44 -21.32
CA TYR A 131 0.77 -11.53 -20.62
C TYR A 131 2.17 -11.77 -21.16
N TYR A 132 2.39 -11.64 -22.47
CA TYR A 132 3.75 -11.75 -23.01
C TYR A 132 4.65 -10.59 -22.55
N CYS A 133 4.12 -9.36 -22.51
CA CYS A 133 4.92 -8.24 -22.01
C CYS A 133 5.21 -8.33 -20.51
N LEU A 134 4.32 -8.93 -19.69
CA LEU A 134 4.64 -9.23 -18.29
C LEU A 134 5.83 -10.21 -18.16
N LEU A 135 5.93 -11.18 -19.07
CA LEU A 135 7.08 -12.09 -19.11
C LEU A 135 8.36 -11.36 -19.51
N LEU A 136 8.31 -10.47 -20.50
CA LEU A 136 9.45 -9.62 -20.87
C LEU A 136 9.89 -8.72 -19.72
N GLU A 137 8.94 -8.13 -18.99
CA GLU A 137 9.20 -7.33 -17.80
C GLU A 137 9.91 -8.13 -16.71
N ALA A 138 9.40 -9.32 -16.40
CA ALA A 138 10.01 -10.21 -15.42
C ALA A 138 11.43 -10.62 -15.83
N GLY A 139 11.65 -10.92 -17.12
CA GLY A 139 12.96 -11.21 -17.70
C GLY A 139 13.95 -10.04 -17.65
N LYS A 140 13.47 -8.81 -17.48
CA LYS A 140 14.30 -7.61 -17.29
C LYS A 140 14.42 -7.16 -15.83
N GLY A 141 14.01 -8.01 -14.88
CA GLY A 141 14.16 -7.76 -13.46
C GLY A 141 13.01 -7.02 -12.79
N SER A 142 11.88 -6.80 -13.48
CA SER A 142 10.68 -6.26 -12.85
C SER A 142 9.96 -7.35 -12.03
N VAL A 143 9.40 -6.98 -10.89
CA VAL A 143 8.56 -7.83 -10.05
C VAL A 143 7.09 -7.43 -10.23
N LEU A 144 6.19 -8.41 -10.31
CA LEU A 144 4.75 -8.19 -10.48
C LEU A 144 4.00 -8.31 -9.15
N LEU A 145 3.32 -7.25 -8.75
CA LEU A 145 2.40 -7.22 -7.62
C LEU A 145 0.95 -7.39 -8.10
N HIS A 146 0.20 -8.24 -7.41
CA HIS A 146 -1.26 -8.29 -7.50
C HIS A 146 -1.86 -7.16 -6.64
N ALA A 147 -1.73 -5.92 -7.13
CA ALA A 147 -2.10 -4.72 -6.40
C ALA A 147 -2.80 -3.70 -7.30
N SER A 148 -3.81 -3.03 -6.75
CA SER A 148 -4.27 -1.74 -7.26
C SER A 148 -3.35 -0.64 -6.79
N ALA A 149 -3.39 0.53 -7.43
CA ALA A 149 -2.55 1.64 -7.03
C ALA A 149 -3.22 2.99 -7.29
N VAL A 150 -2.87 3.95 -6.45
CA VAL A 150 -3.27 5.35 -6.58
C VAL A 150 -2.05 6.25 -6.53
N GLU A 151 -2.11 7.38 -7.24
CA GLU A 151 -1.09 8.42 -7.25
C GLU A 151 -1.53 9.56 -6.32
N ASN A 152 -0.68 9.97 -5.40
CA ASN A 152 -0.91 11.16 -4.59
C ASN A 152 -0.80 12.40 -5.50
N LEU A 153 -1.88 13.19 -5.61
CA LEU A 153 -1.93 14.31 -6.56
C LEU A 153 -1.08 15.51 -6.12
N GLU A 154 -0.67 15.57 -4.84
CA GLU A 154 0.22 16.58 -4.28
C GLU A 154 1.69 16.22 -4.49
N THR A 155 2.08 14.98 -4.18
CA THR A 155 3.50 14.55 -4.19
C THR A 155 3.93 13.84 -5.48
N GLY A 156 2.99 13.27 -6.24
CA GLY A 156 3.27 12.40 -7.39
C GLY A 156 3.78 11.01 -7.02
N GLU A 157 3.84 10.68 -5.72
CA GLU A 157 4.20 9.34 -5.26
C GLU A 157 3.02 8.37 -5.37
N VAL A 158 3.32 7.07 -5.44
CA VAL A 158 2.33 6.02 -5.70
C VAL A 158 2.17 5.15 -4.47
N LEU A 159 0.93 4.97 -4.04
CA LEU A 159 0.56 4.05 -2.98
C LEU A 159 0.01 2.76 -3.58
N ALA A 160 0.71 1.64 -3.34
CA ALA A 160 0.24 0.32 -3.73
C ALA A 160 -0.80 -0.19 -2.73
N ILE A 161 -1.80 -0.92 -3.21
CA ILE A 161 -2.90 -1.48 -2.41
C ILE A 161 -3.00 -2.97 -2.74
N GLY A 162 -2.36 -3.76 -1.89
CA GLY A 162 -2.21 -5.21 -2.06
C GLY A 162 -3.18 -6.01 -1.18
N GLY A 163 -2.86 -7.29 -0.99
CA GLY A 163 -3.60 -8.19 -0.10
C GLY A 163 -4.46 -9.22 -0.84
N VAL A 164 -4.96 -10.19 -0.07
CA VAL A 164 -5.65 -11.37 -0.59
C VAL A 164 -6.91 -11.02 -1.39
N LYS A 165 -7.39 -11.97 -2.20
CA LYS A 165 -8.67 -11.83 -2.90
C LYS A 165 -9.80 -11.58 -1.89
N GLY A 166 -10.61 -10.53 -2.10
CA GLY A 166 -11.69 -10.14 -1.19
C GLY A 166 -11.29 -9.17 -0.07
N ALA A 167 -10.00 -8.86 0.11
CA ALA A 167 -9.49 -7.93 1.11
C ALA A 167 -10.03 -6.48 1.00
N GLY A 168 -10.56 -6.12 -0.18
CA GLY A 168 -11.13 -4.80 -0.44
C GLY A 168 -10.24 -3.84 -1.25
N LYS A 169 -9.18 -4.33 -1.92
CA LYS A 169 -8.27 -3.54 -2.78
C LYS A 169 -8.97 -2.47 -3.61
N THR A 170 -9.91 -2.88 -4.46
CA THR A 170 -10.67 -1.98 -5.34
C THR A 170 -11.53 -1.01 -4.55
N THR A 171 -12.17 -1.43 -3.45
CA THR A 171 -12.94 -0.54 -2.58
C THR A 171 -12.04 0.55 -1.98
N THR A 172 -10.88 0.17 -1.46
CA THR A 172 -9.92 1.11 -0.87
C THR A 172 -9.34 2.07 -1.91
N MET A 173 -8.99 1.58 -3.09
CA MET A 173 -8.56 2.41 -4.22
C MET A 173 -9.64 3.46 -4.57
N LEU A 174 -10.89 3.04 -4.69
CA LEU A 174 -12.00 3.95 -5.01
C LEU A 174 -12.27 4.96 -3.89
N ASN A 175 -12.16 4.56 -2.63
CA ASN A 175 -12.29 5.49 -1.49
C ASN A 175 -11.21 6.58 -1.54
N LEU A 176 -9.96 6.19 -1.82
CA LEU A 176 -8.83 7.13 -1.92
C LEU A 176 -9.03 8.09 -3.11
N VAL A 177 -9.40 7.58 -4.28
CA VAL A 177 -9.72 8.44 -5.44
C VAL A 177 -10.91 9.36 -5.14
N GLY A 178 -11.93 8.86 -4.44
CA GLY A 178 -13.11 9.61 -4.03
C GLY A 178 -12.82 10.76 -3.05
N SER A 179 -11.70 10.72 -2.33
CA SER A 179 -11.26 11.82 -1.45
C SER A 179 -10.83 13.08 -2.22
N GLY A 180 -10.52 12.95 -3.51
CA GLY A 180 -9.99 14.03 -4.35
C GLY A 180 -8.50 14.32 -4.15
N LYS A 181 -7.82 13.69 -3.18
CA LYS A 181 -6.36 13.81 -2.96
C LYS A 181 -5.54 12.85 -3.79
N TYR A 182 -6.16 11.76 -4.26
CA TYR A 182 -5.52 10.71 -5.02
C TYR A 182 -6.12 10.57 -6.41
N GLY A 183 -5.28 10.24 -7.39
CA GLY A 183 -5.67 9.85 -8.75
C GLY A 183 -5.58 8.34 -8.95
N PHE A 184 -6.38 7.81 -9.88
CA PHE A 184 -6.24 6.42 -10.31
C PHE A 184 -4.87 6.20 -10.98
N PHE A 185 -4.12 5.18 -10.55
CA PHE A 185 -2.82 4.85 -11.14
C PHE A 185 -2.78 3.46 -11.79
N SER A 186 -3.28 2.41 -11.12
CA SER A 186 -3.36 1.07 -11.71
C SER A 186 -4.49 0.21 -11.14
N GLY A 187 -4.94 -0.75 -11.96
CA GLY A 187 -6.07 -1.65 -11.72
C GLY A 187 -5.73 -2.82 -10.77
N ASP A 188 -5.40 -4.00 -11.30
CA ASP A 188 -5.12 -5.19 -10.47
C ASP A 188 -3.65 -5.65 -10.50
N LYS A 189 -2.82 -4.98 -11.32
CA LYS A 189 -1.41 -5.31 -11.52
C LYS A 189 -0.55 -4.06 -11.40
N LEU A 190 0.57 -4.20 -10.73
CA LEU A 190 1.57 -3.16 -10.57
C LEU A 190 2.94 -3.77 -10.78
N LEU A 191 3.72 -3.22 -11.71
CA LEU A 191 5.11 -3.61 -11.91
C LEU A 191 5.99 -2.78 -10.99
N VAL A 192 7.00 -3.42 -10.40
CA VAL A 192 7.99 -2.78 -9.52
C VAL A 192 9.38 -3.08 -10.04
N ASP A 193 10.22 -2.07 -10.17
CA ASP A 193 11.64 -2.23 -10.45
C ASP A 193 12.50 -1.18 -9.75
N LEU A 194 13.81 -1.40 -9.71
CA LEU A 194 14.75 -0.39 -9.22
C LEU A 194 15.11 0.57 -10.35
N HIS A 195 15.00 1.87 -10.05
CA HIS A 195 15.39 2.95 -10.94
C HIS A 195 16.04 4.05 -10.12
N GLU A 196 17.27 4.43 -10.48
CA GLU A 196 18.03 5.48 -9.77
C GLU A 196 18.13 5.26 -8.25
N GLY A 197 18.26 3.99 -7.82
CA GLY A 197 18.38 3.62 -6.41
C GLY A 197 17.06 3.67 -5.61
N ALA A 198 15.93 3.91 -6.26
CA ALA A 198 14.60 3.90 -5.65
C ALA A 198 13.68 2.87 -6.30
N LEU A 199 12.65 2.45 -5.56
CA LEU A 199 11.56 1.65 -6.13
C LEU A 199 10.70 2.51 -7.04
N ARG A 200 10.74 2.18 -8.32
CA ARG A 200 9.81 2.69 -9.33
C ARG A 200 8.67 1.70 -9.49
N VAL A 201 7.46 2.23 -9.60
CA VAL A 201 6.28 1.46 -9.95
C VAL A 201 5.67 1.93 -11.26
N ARG A 202 5.09 0.98 -11.98
CA ARG A 202 4.48 1.20 -13.30
C ARG A 202 3.13 0.52 -13.33
N GLY A 203 2.11 1.28 -13.72
CA GLY A 203 0.78 0.71 -13.90
C GLY A 203 0.75 -0.24 -15.10
N TRP A 204 -0.33 -1.00 -15.21
CA TRP A 204 -0.47 -2.01 -16.26
C TRP A 204 -1.82 -1.88 -16.97
N PRO A 205 -1.86 -2.03 -18.32
CA PRO A 205 -3.12 -2.09 -19.04
C PRO A 205 -3.98 -3.24 -18.50
N ASP A 206 -5.23 -2.92 -18.13
CA ASP A 206 -6.15 -3.89 -17.53
C ASP A 206 -7.59 -3.61 -17.93
N TYR A 207 -8.41 -4.65 -17.82
CA TYR A 207 -9.86 -4.61 -17.95
C TYR A 207 -10.49 -4.57 -16.54
N PRO A 208 -10.98 -3.40 -16.09
CA PRO A 208 -11.44 -3.24 -14.73
C PRO A 208 -12.59 -4.19 -14.40
N HIS A 209 -12.38 -5.04 -13.40
CA HIS A 209 -13.35 -6.03 -12.95
C HIS A 209 -13.78 -5.73 -11.51
N VAL A 210 -14.75 -4.83 -11.37
CA VAL A 210 -15.13 -4.20 -10.10
C VAL A 210 -16.27 -4.97 -9.44
N GLY A 211 -16.13 -5.23 -8.13
CA GLY A 211 -17.17 -5.89 -7.36
C GLY A 211 -18.39 -5.00 -7.11
N VAL A 212 -19.57 -5.60 -7.09
CA VAL A 212 -20.85 -4.92 -6.81
C VAL A 212 -20.85 -4.28 -5.42
N GLY A 213 -20.26 -4.97 -4.43
CA GLY A 213 -20.05 -4.40 -3.11
C GLY A 213 -19.32 -3.05 -3.20
N SER A 214 -18.23 -2.96 -3.95
CA SER A 214 -17.49 -1.71 -4.14
C SER A 214 -18.33 -0.65 -4.85
N LEU A 215 -19.04 -1.01 -5.93
CA LEU A 215 -19.90 -0.09 -6.69
C LEU A 215 -21.03 0.52 -5.83
N ARG A 216 -21.67 -0.28 -4.97
CA ARG A 216 -22.73 0.20 -4.06
C ARG A 216 -22.26 1.26 -3.07
N HIS A 217 -21.00 1.20 -2.65
CA HIS A 217 -20.41 2.23 -1.77
C HIS A 217 -19.97 3.49 -2.54
N HIS A 218 -20.01 3.49 -3.88
CA HIS A 218 -19.56 4.58 -4.73
C HIS A 218 -20.65 4.99 -5.76
N PRO A 219 -21.80 5.54 -5.32
CA PRO A 219 -22.92 5.89 -6.21
C PRO A 219 -22.54 6.93 -7.27
N GLU A 220 -21.63 7.84 -6.95
CA GLU A 220 -21.08 8.81 -7.91
C GLU A 220 -20.34 8.14 -9.06
N LEU A 221 -19.56 7.09 -8.77
CA LEU A 221 -18.88 6.30 -9.79
C LEU A 221 -19.89 5.57 -10.68
N CYS A 222 -20.90 4.94 -10.08
CA CYS A 222 -21.98 4.30 -10.83
C CYS A 222 -22.62 5.27 -11.81
N ARG A 223 -22.96 6.50 -11.38
CA ARG A 223 -23.54 7.52 -12.25
C ARG A 223 -22.62 7.86 -13.44
N LYS A 224 -21.32 8.03 -13.19
CA LYS A 224 -20.34 8.30 -14.26
C LYS A 224 -20.15 7.12 -15.22
N LEU A 225 -20.31 5.89 -14.72
CA LEU A 225 -20.29 4.67 -15.54
C LEU A 225 -21.64 4.39 -16.24
N GLY A 226 -22.65 5.26 -16.07
CA GLY A 226 -23.98 5.06 -16.63
C GLY A 226 -24.79 3.94 -15.95
N LEU A 227 -24.44 3.59 -14.71
CA LEU A 227 -25.12 2.57 -13.91
C LEU A 227 -26.04 3.21 -12.85
N LEU A 228 -27.23 2.64 -12.71
CA LEU A 228 -28.15 2.95 -11.61
C LEU A 228 -28.20 1.75 -10.66
N VAL A 229 -27.82 1.98 -9.39
CA VAL A 229 -27.74 0.92 -8.36
C VAL A 229 -29.11 0.27 -8.12
N SER A 230 -30.19 1.01 -8.33
CA SER A 230 -31.58 0.57 -8.17
C SER A 230 -32.13 -0.23 -9.36
N GLU A 231 -31.38 -0.35 -10.45
CA GLU A 231 -31.85 -1.02 -11.68
C GLU A 231 -31.11 -2.33 -11.93
N LEU A 232 -31.74 -3.20 -12.73
CA LEU A 232 -31.09 -4.41 -13.20
C LEU A 232 -29.89 -4.07 -14.09
N PRO A 233 -28.81 -4.86 -14.05
CA PRO A 233 -28.63 -6.05 -13.21
C PRO A 233 -28.11 -5.76 -11.78
N MET A 234 -27.82 -4.49 -11.43
CA MET A 234 -27.23 -4.11 -10.14
C MET A 234 -28.14 -4.32 -8.91
N SER A 235 -29.45 -4.21 -9.08
CA SER A 235 -30.43 -4.39 -8.01
C SER A 235 -30.52 -5.82 -7.49
N GLU A 236 -30.22 -6.81 -8.34
CA GLU A 236 -30.29 -8.25 -8.01
C GLU A 236 -28.92 -8.89 -7.77
N ALA A 237 -27.83 -8.24 -8.16
CA ALA A 237 -26.49 -8.80 -8.03
C ALA A 237 -26.04 -8.95 -6.55
N GLU A 238 -25.35 -10.02 -6.23
CA GLU A 238 -24.74 -10.23 -4.92
C GLU A 238 -23.50 -9.36 -4.74
N ALA A 239 -23.10 -9.09 -3.49
CA ALA A 239 -21.94 -8.22 -3.23
C ALA A 239 -20.62 -8.77 -3.81
N GLY A 240 -20.51 -10.09 -3.96
CA GLY A 240 -19.36 -10.79 -4.54
C GLY A 240 -19.34 -10.80 -6.06
N ASP A 241 -20.46 -10.49 -6.72
CA ASP A 241 -20.53 -10.40 -8.18
C ASP A 241 -19.63 -9.26 -8.66
N LYS A 242 -19.15 -9.41 -9.90
CA LYS A 242 -18.25 -8.45 -10.50
C LYS A 242 -18.71 -8.05 -11.89
N TYR A 243 -18.54 -6.77 -12.19
CA TYR A 243 -18.81 -6.20 -13.50
C TYR A 243 -17.50 -5.87 -14.19
N LEU A 244 -17.39 -6.33 -15.43
CA LEU A 244 -16.28 -6.02 -16.30
C LEU A 244 -16.61 -4.75 -17.09
N PHE A 245 -15.72 -3.76 -17.02
CA PHE A 245 -15.89 -2.49 -17.71
C PHE A 245 -14.94 -2.37 -18.89
N ALA A 246 -15.41 -1.73 -19.96
CA ALA A 246 -14.53 -1.25 -21.01
C ALA A 246 -13.55 -0.22 -20.40
N PRO A 247 -12.24 -0.33 -20.64
CA PRO A 247 -11.24 0.57 -20.06
C PRO A 247 -11.52 2.04 -20.33
N GLU A 248 -12.05 2.38 -21.51
CA GLU A 248 -12.39 3.75 -21.90
C GLU A 248 -13.51 4.34 -21.03
N LEU A 249 -14.52 3.54 -20.68
CA LEU A 249 -15.60 3.96 -19.77
C LEU A 249 -15.06 4.16 -18.36
N PHE A 250 -14.21 3.25 -17.90
CA PHE A 250 -13.64 3.32 -16.56
C PHE A 250 -12.70 4.53 -16.39
N TYR A 251 -11.83 4.77 -17.37
CA TYR A 251 -10.97 5.96 -17.40
C TYR A 251 -11.78 7.25 -17.61
N GLY A 252 -12.89 7.21 -18.35
CA GLY A 252 -13.82 8.34 -18.44
C GLY A 252 -14.43 8.71 -17.10
N ALA A 253 -14.67 7.73 -16.23
CA ALA A 253 -15.28 7.94 -14.91
C ALA A 253 -14.27 8.35 -13.82
N LEU A 254 -13.10 7.72 -13.77
CA LEU A 254 -12.08 7.96 -12.74
C LEU A 254 -10.96 8.92 -13.16
N GLY A 255 -10.79 9.15 -14.46
CA GLY A 255 -9.59 9.76 -15.04
C GLY A 255 -8.55 8.71 -15.45
N LYS A 256 -7.65 9.13 -16.35
CA LYS A 256 -6.45 8.35 -16.69
C LYS A 256 -5.33 8.65 -15.66
N PRO A 257 -4.38 7.72 -15.46
CA PRO A 257 -3.14 8.02 -14.75
C PRO A 257 -2.46 9.26 -15.35
N ARG A 258 -1.93 10.17 -14.51
CA ARG A 258 -1.21 11.36 -15.00
C ARG A 258 0.15 11.00 -15.57
N THR A 259 0.77 9.98 -14.98
CA THR A 259 2.08 9.47 -15.32
C THR A 259 2.01 7.95 -15.49
N PRO A 260 2.82 7.36 -16.40
CA PRO A 260 2.86 5.90 -16.57
C PRO A 260 3.66 5.20 -15.46
N ASN A 261 4.47 5.97 -14.71
CA ASN A 261 5.37 5.49 -13.68
C ASN A 261 5.51 6.50 -12.54
N GLY A 262 5.83 6.04 -11.33
CA GLY A 262 6.07 6.88 -10.16
C GLY A 262 6.92 6.17 -9.10
N ARG A 263 7.29 6.89 -8.04
CA ARG A 263 8.02 6.31 -6.90
C ARG A 263 7.03 5.64 -5.94
N LEU A 264 7.38 4.47 -5.41
CA LEU A 264 6.55 3.81 -4.39
C LEU A 264 6.67 4.52 -3.03
N GLU A 265 5.56 5.02 -2.50
CA GLU A 265 5.46 5.64 -1.16
C GLU A 265 5.34 4.56 -0.07
N GLY A 266 4.54 3.54 -0.33
CA GLY A 266 4.24 2.47 0.62
C GLY A 266 3.26 1.46 0.07
N LEU A 267 2.88 0.51 0.93
CA LEU A 267 1.95 -0.57 0.59
C LEU A 267 0.81 -0.62 1.61
N LEU A 268 -0.42 -0.65 1.12
CA LEU A 268 -1.63 -0.74 1.92
C LEU A 268 -2.24 -2.14 1.81
N LEU A 269 -2.56 -2.74 2.96
CA LEU A 269 -3.18 -4.05 3.11
C LEU A 269 -4.58 -3.87 3.75
N PRO A 270 -5.63 -3.68 2.95
CA PRO A 270 -6.97 -3.51 3.48
C PRO A 270 -7.56 -4.81 4.00
N ASP A 271 -8.43 -4.66 5.00
CA ASP A 271 -9.35 -5.64 5.52
C ASP A 271 -10.67 -4.91 5.81
N ILE A 272 -11.45 -4.68 4.76
CA ILE A 272 -12.68 -3.88 4.83
C ILE A 272 -13.79 -4.51 5.68
N LEU A 273 -13.67 -5.81 6.01
CA LEU A 273 -14.63 -6.51 6.87
C LEU A 273 -14.29 -6.39 8.36
N GLY A 274 -13.07 -5.96 8.68
CA GLY A 274 -12.64 -5.76 10.05
C GLY A 274 -13.33 -4.58 10.74
N LYS A 275 -13.28 -4.58 12.07
CA LYS A 275 -14.01 -3.61 12.92
C LYS A 275 -13.17 -2.40 13.35
N ALA A 276 -11.83 -2.53 13.36
CA ALA A 276 -10.99 -1.38 13.68
C ALA A 276 -11.10 -0.34 12.54
N GLN A 277 -10.83 0.93 12.81
CA GLN A 277 -10.92 2.02 11.82
C GLN A 277 -9.64 2.86 11.81
N ALA A 278 -8.51 2.24 12.12
CA ALA A 278 -7.22 2.90 12.14
C ALA A 278 -6.20 2.10 11.32
N PRO A 279 -5.30 2.77 10.58
CA PRO A 279 -4.17 2.12 9.95
C PRO A 279 -3.14 1.73 11.00
N SER A 280 -2.58 0.53 10.88
CA SER A 280 -1.46 0.06 11.70
C SER A 280 -0.26 -0.29 10.83
N LEU A 281 0.94 -0.08 11.34
CA LEU A 281 2.18 -0.43 10.65
C LEU A 281 2.45 -1.94 10.76
N LEU A 282 2.87 -2.56 9.66
CA LEU A 282 3.44 -3.91 9.65
C LEU A 282 4.96 -3.87 9.84
N TYR A 283 5.45 -4.72 10.73
CA TYR A 283 6.88 -4.95 10.96
C TYR A 283 7.39 -6.11 10.09
N SER A 284 8.73 -6.24 9.98
CA SER A 284 9.39 -7.16 9.05
C SER A 284 8.84 -8.60 9.07
N LEU A 285 8.71 -9.21 10.24
CA LEU A 285 8.20 -10.58 10.39
C LEU A 285 6.76 -10.74 9.85
N ASP A 286 5.90 -9.71 9.99
CA ASP A 286 4.54 -9.75 9.48
C ASP A 286 4.49 -9.61 7.95
N LYS A 287 5.45 -8.89 7.36
CA LYS A 287 5.53 -8.67 5.91
C LYS A 287 5.83 -9.98 5.17
N GLU A 288 6.77 -10.78 5.68
CA GLU A 288 7.12 -12.09 5.08
C GLU A 288 5.92 -13.05 5.02
N HIS A 289 5.07 -13.03 6.06
CA HIS A 289 3.88 -13.87 6.08
C HIS A 289 2.80 -13.43 5.07
N VAL A 290 2.76 -12.14 4.75
CA VAL A 290 1.84 -11.60 3.72
C VAL A 290 2.33 -11.91 2.31
N ASP A 291 3.64 -11.82 2.08
CA ASP A 291 4.28 -12.18 0.80
C ASP A 291 3.84 -13.58 0.34
N GLN A 292 3.94 -14.57 1.24
CA GLN A 292 3.56 -15.97 0.99
C GLN A 292 2.08 -16.18 0.62
N ARG A 293 1.21 -15.16 0.80
CA ARG A 293 -0.24 -15.23 0.56
C ARG A 293 -0.68 -14.65 -0.80
N GLN A 294 0.18 -14.72 -1.81
CA GLN A 294 -0.07 -14.30 -3.21
C GLN A 294 -0.09 -12.78 -3.43
N LEU A 295 0.75 -12.02 -2.72
CA LEU A 295 0.94 -10.60 -3.06
C LEU A 295 1.67 -10.46 -4.42
N PHE A 296 2.56 -11.40 -4.72
CA PHE A 296 3.36 -11.44 -5.92
C PHE A 296 2.81 -12.48 -6.90
N GLU A 297 2.89 -12.15 -8.18
CA GLU A 297 2.58 -13.05 -9.28
C GLU A 297 3.86 -13.41 -10.04
N ASP A 298 3.89 -14.64 -10.58
CA ASP A 298 5.01 -15.12 -11.38
C ASP A 298 4.60 -15.24 -12.87
N PRO A 299 5.02 -14.28 -13.72
CA PRO A 299 4.74 -14.33 -15.15
C PRO A 299 5.28 -15.57 -15.88
N TYR A 300 6.33 -16.22 -15.36
CA TYR A 300 6.88 -17.44 -15.96
C TYR A 300 5.90 -18.62 -15.83
N GLY A 301 5.01 -18.59 -14.84
CA GLY A 301 3.97 -19.61 -14.65
C GLY A 301 2.71 -19.40 -15.50
N PHE A 302 2.59 -18.28 -16.23
CA PHE A 302 1.39 -17.99 -17.00
C PHE A 302 1.38 -18.69 -18.35
N THR A 303 0.41 -19.60 -18.56
CA THR A 303 0.19 -20.24 -19.87
C THR A 303 -0.03 -19.20 -20.97
N THR A 304 -0.81 -18.15 -20.68
CA THR A 304 -1.10 -17.05 -21.62
C THR A 304 0.15 -16.30 -22.08
N ALA A 305 1.22 -16.30 -21.28
CA ALA A 305 2.50 -15.67 -21.61
C ALA A 305 3.47 -16.58 -22.37
N ASN A 306 3.30 -17.90 -22.30
CA ASN A 306 4.32 -18.88 -22.70
C ASN A 306 3.90 -19.84 -23.81
N TRP A 307 2.60 -20.01 -24.09
CA TRP A 307 2.10 -21.01 -25.05
C TRP A 307 2.74 -20.90 -26.45
N HIS A 308 3.06 -19.69 -26.88
CA HIS A 308 3.68 -19.40 -28.18
C HIS A 308 5.21 -19.61 -28.18
N ARG A 309 5.89 -19.66 -27.01
CA ARG A 309 7.36 -19.80 -26.89
C ARG A 309 8.13 -18.82 -27.79
N LEU A 310 7.69 -17.55 -27.77
CA LEU A 310 8.15 -16.55 -28.74
C LEU A 310 9.60 -16.23 -28.45
N ALA A 311 9.92 -15.81 -27.23
CA ALA A 311 11.29 -15.74 -26.74
C ALA A 311 11.51 -16.75 -25.61
N ASN A 312 12.70 -17.34 -25.55
CA ASN A 312 13.15 -18.10 -24.39
C ASN A 312 13.61 -17.13 -23.31
N ILE A 313 12.65 -16.60 -22.56
CA ILE A 313 12.92 -15.71 -21.44
C ILE A 313 13.15 -16.60 -20.23
N GLU A 314 14.40 -16.67 -19.78
CA GLU A 314 14.81 -17.51 -18.66
C GLU A 314 15.13 -16.68 -17.43
N MET A 315 14.80 -17.23 -16.26
CA MET A 315 15.16 -16.66 -14.96
C MET A 315 16.64 -16.91 -14.65
N THR A 316 17.51 -16.10 -15.26
CA THR A 316 18.97 -16.14 -15.03
C THR A 316 19.32 -15.67 -13.62
N ASP A 317 20.52 -16.00 -13.15
CA ASP A 317 21.01 -15.56 -11.83
C ASP A 317 21.03 -14.03 -11.69
N SER A 318 21.35 -13.31 -12.77
CA SER A 318 21.32 -11.85 -12.79
C SER A 318 19.91 -11.27 -12.61
N VAL A 319 18.89 -11.93 -13.18
CA VAL A 319 17.49 -11.51 -13.03
C VAL A 319 16.98 -11.85 -11.63
N ARG A 320 17.37 -13.01 -11.07
CA ARG A 320 17.06 -13.37 -9.68
C ARG A 320 17.64 -12.37 -8.68
N GLU A 321 18.85 -11.89 -8.95
CA GLU A 321 19.48 -10.86 -8.14
C GLU A 321 18.68 -9.56 -8.17
N LEU A 322 18.31 -9.07 -9.36
CA LEU A 322 17.47 -7.88 -9.48
C LEU A 322 16.12 -8.03 -8.77
N HIS A 323 15.49 -9.21 -8.88
CA HIS A 323 14.26 -9.51 -8.16
C HIS A 323 14.50 -9.41 -6.64
N ARG A 324 15.57 -10.01 -6.12
CA ARG A 324 15.95 -9.94 -4.71
C ARG A 324 16.12 -8.50 -4.24
N GLU A 325 16.86 -7.67 -4.98
CA GLU A 325 17.03 -6.26 -4.63
C GLU A 325 15.70 -5.49 -4.60
N VAL A 326 14.79 -5.79 -5.54
CA VAL A 326 13.43 -5.22 -5.54
C VAL A 326 12.62 -5.69 -4.32
N TYR A 327 12.70 -6.97 -3.95
CA TYR A 327 12.06 -7.49 -2.74
C TYR A 327 12.61 -6.80 -1.48
N GLU A 328 13.92 -6.71 -1.33
CA GLU A 328 14.57 -6.01 -0.20
C GLU A 328 14.13 -4.54 -0.11
N GLY A 329 14.09 -3.85 -1.26
CA GLY A 329 13.52 -2.51 -1.35
C GLY A 329 12.05 -2.46 -0.90
N LEU A 330 11.22 -3.41 -1.31
CA LEU A 330 9.80 -3.47 -0.94
C LEU A 330 9.62 -3.73 0.56
N TYR A 331 10.49 -4.55 1.16
CA TYR A 331 10.48 -4.76 2.60
C TYR A 331 10.93 -3.53 3.38
N SER A 332 11.70 -2.63 2.77
CA SER A 332 12.13 -1.37 3.40
C SER A 332 11.04 -0.29 3.44
N VAL A 333 10.06 -0.31 2.52
CA VAL A 333 8.97 0.69 2.52
C VAL A 333 7.93 0.42 3.62
N LYS A 334 7.12 1.45 3.95
CA LYS A 334 6.06 1.32 4.96
C LYS A 334 4.94 0.45 4.43
N TRP A 335 4.57 -0.57 5.19
CA TRP A 335 3.38 -1.38 4.93
C TRP A 335 2.35 -1.06 6.00
N LEU A 336 1.18 -0.62 5.59
CA LEU A 336 0.08 -0.29 6.47
C LEU A 336 -1.02 -1.34 6.31
N LYS A 337 -1.54 -1.84 7.42
CA LYS A 337 -2.78 -2.60 7.44
C LYS A 337 -3.92 -1.69 7.84
N THR A 338 -4.99 -1.70 7.08
CA THR A 338 -6.22 -0.99 7.44
C THR A 338 -7.30 -2.00 7.70
N SER A 339 -7.93 -1.91 8.85
CA SER A 339 -9.15 -2.65 9.16
C SER A 339 -10.34 -1.72 8.95
N GLY A 340 -11.47 -2.24 8.49
CA GLY A 340 -12.71 -1.47 8.28
C GLY A 340 -12.57 -0.33 7.28
N HIS A 341 -13.42 0.69 7.44
CA HIS A 341 -13.36 1.92 6.66
C HIS A 341 -12.42 2.92 7.35
N VAL A 342 -11.26 3.15 6.74
CA VAL A 342 -10.26 4.13 7.18
C VAL A 342 -10.26 5.31 6.21
N SER A 343 -10.23 6.55 6.72
CA SER A 343 -10.19 7.74 5.87
C SER A 343 -8.84 7.91 5.18
N ALA A 344 -8.82 8.65 4.07
CA ALA A 344 -7.59 8.99 3.36
C ALA A 344 -6.64 9.79 4.27
N GLU A 345 -7.17 10.70 5.09
CA GLU A 345 -6.41 11.52 6.04
C GLU A 345 -5.66 10.65 7.06
N ALA A 346 -6.30 9.62 7.59
CA ALA A 346 -5.68 8.73 8.57
C ALA A 346 -4.54 7.91 7.94
N ILE A 347 -4.72 7.47 6.68
CA ILE A 347 -3.68 6.76 5.91
C ILE A 347 -2.50 7.70 5.65
N GLU A 348 -2.75 8.91 5.15
CA GLU A 348 -1.72 9.93 4.89
C GLU A 348 -0.92 10.28 6.15
N LEU A 349 -1.62 10.52 7.26
CA LEU A 349 -0.98 10.81 8.53
C LEU A 349 -0.04 9.67 8.92
N GLN A 350 -0.49 8.42 8.83
CA GLN A 350 0.33 7.27 9.18
C GLN A 350 1.49 7.03 8.21
N LEU A 351 1.33 7.30 6.91
CA LEU A 351 2.41 7.26 5.93
C LEU A 351 3.48 8.31 6.22
N ARG A 352 3.09 9.49 6.71
CA ARG A 352 4.00 10.60 7.08
C ARG A 352 4.60 10.45 8.48
N MET A 353 4.01 9.64 9.36
CA MET A 353 4.55 9.34 10.69
C MET A 353 5.85 8.52 10.59
N PRO A 354 6.87 8.77 11.41
CA PRO A 354 8.14 8.04 11.34
C PRO A 354 7.97 6.54 11.58
N ASN A 355 8.84 5.76 10.95
CA ASN A 355 8.99 4.34 11.22
C ASN A 355 9.82 4.13 12.51
N ALA A 356 9.25 4.56 13.63
CA ALA A 356 9.92 4.64 14.92
C ALA A 356 9.37 3.61 15.92
N ILE A 357 10.20 3.22 16.88
CA ILE A 357 9.75 2.56 18.10
C ILE A 357 9.02 3.61 18.95
N LYS A 358 7.70 3.45 19.11
CA LYS A 358 6.86 4.40 19.84
C LYS A 358 6.53 3.85 21.22
N ILE A 359 6.80 4.63 22.26
CA ILE A 359 6.67 4.22 23.66
C ILE A 359 5.78 5.21 24.40
N ALA A 360 4.80 4.70 25.14
CA ALA A 360 3.94 5.49 26.01
C ALA A 360 4.07 4.99 27.46
N LEU A 361 4.51 5.84 28.39
CA LEU A 361 4.58 5.47 29.81
C LEU A 361 3.30 5.87 30.54
N VAL A 362 2.79 4.94 31.33
CA VAL A 362 1.62 5.12 32.19
C VAL A 362 1.98 4.77 33.63
N ALA A 363 1.80 5.72 34.53
CA ALA A 363 1.96 5.49 35.97
C ALA A 363 1.35 6.63 36.79
N PRO A 364 0.87 6.34 38.02
CA PRO A 364 0.51 7.37 38.98
C PRO A 364 1.70 8.28 39.34
N SER A 365 1.40 9.47 39.86
CA SER A 365 2.43 10.37 40.40
C SER A 365 3.20 9.69 41.53
N GLY A 366 4.53 9.85 41.57
CA GLY A 366 5.39 9.25 42.61
C GLY A 366 5.95 7.87 42.28
N SER A 367 5.48 7.19 41.22
CA SER A 367 5.96 5.85 40.83
C SER A 367 7.33 5.83 40.13
N GLY A 368 7.97 6.99 39.92
CA GLY A 368 9.26 7.10 39.25
C GLY A 368 9.20 7.10 37.71
N LYS A 369 8.04 7.44 37.15
CA LYS A 369 7.81 7.51 35.69
C LYS A 369 8.85 8.33 34.92
N SER A 370 9.16 9.53 35.37
CA SER A 370 10.16 10.40 34.72
C SER A 370 11.58 9.83 34.79
N THR A 371 11.88 9.09 35.87
CA THR A 371 13.15 8.35 36.01
C THR A 371 13.20 7.23 34.98
N ALA A 372 12.17 6.39 34.91
CA ALA A 372 12.08 5.33 33.90
C ALA A 372 12.14 5.89 32.47
N ALA A 373 11.44 6.99 32.17
CA ALA A 373 11.50 7.66 30.87
C ALA A 373 12.93 8.07 30.49
N SER A 374 13.67 8.65 31.45
CA SER A 374 15.05 9.08 31.25
C SER A 374 15.99 7.88 31.02
N LEU A 375 15.81 6.80 31.78
CA LEU A 375 16.59 5.57 31.62
C LEU A 375 16.32 4.89 30.27
N ILE A 376 15.05 4.81 29.86
CA ILE A 376 14.66 4.24 28.56
C ILE A 376 15.30 5.05 27.43
N LYS A 377 15.21 6.39 27.51
CA LYS A 377 15.86 7.28 26.55
C LYS A 377 17.36 7.01 26.46
N GLN A 378 18.06 7.01 27.61
CA GLN A 378 19.50 6.75 27.65
C GLN A 378 19.87 5.38 27.09
N ALA A 379 19.08 4.34 27.38
CA ALA A 379 19.33 2.99 26.88
C ALA A 379 19.22 2.89 25.35
N PHE A 380 18.29 3.60 24.71
CA PHE A 380 18.22 3.68 23.25
C PHE A 380 19.36 4.52 22.66
N GLU A 381 19.68 5.68 23.27
CA GLU A 381 20.80 6.53 22.83
C GLU A 381 22.15 5.80 22.92
N GLN A 382 22.35 4.98 23.95
CA GLN A 382 23.53 4.10 24.09
C GLN A 382 23.65 3.06 22.98
N ARG A 383 22.54 2.72 22.33
CA ARG A 383 22.49 1.82 21.15
C ARG A 383 22.61 2.61 19.83
N GLY A 384 22.93 3.90 19.90
CA GLY A 384 23.14 4.76 18.74
C GLY A 384 21.87 5.28 18.07
N LEU A 385 20.70 5.06 18.70
CA LEU A 385 19.42 5.46 18.13
C LEU A 385 19.06 6.89 18.53
N SER A 386 18.47 7.62 17.59
CA SER A 386 17.92 8.95 17.83
C SER A 386 16.60 8.86 18.60
N VAL A 387 16.51 9.55 19.75
CA VAL A 387 15.34 9.51 20.63
C VAL A 387 14.69 10.88 20.76
N LEU A 388 13.39 10.94 20.46
CA LEU A 388 12.56 12.13 20.66
C LEU A 388 11.61 11.90 21.84
N SER A 389 11.61 12.81 22.81
CA SER A 389 10.68 12.79 23.94
C SER A 389 9.65 13.90 23.79
N GLU A 390 8.40 13.52 23.55
CA GLU A 390 7.30 14.44 23.29
C GLU A 390 6.20 14.26 24.33
N LYS A 391 5.68 15.37 24.84
CA LYS A 391 4.61 15.36 25.86
C LYS A 391 3.24 15.41 25.18
N LEU A 392 2.36 14.50 25.55
CA LEU A 392 0.96 14.57 25.15
C LEU A 392 0.29 15.85 25.68
N ALA A 393 0.66 16.27 26.89
CA ALA A 393 0.13 17.47 27.54
C ALA A 393 0.80 18.78 27.09
N GLN A 394 1.73 18.76 26.12
CA GLN A 394 2.42 19.99 25.67
C GLN A 394 1.46 21.15 25.33
N PRO A 395 0.36 20.93 24.58
CA PRO A 395 -0.57 22.02 24.25
C PRO A 395 -1.23 22.64 25.48
N LEU A 396 -1.39 21.87 26.57
CA LEU A 396 -1.93 22.37 27.82
C LEU A 396 -0.96 23.33 28.50
N TYR A 397 0.35 23.03 28.45
CA TYR A 397 1.39 23.89 29.01
C TYR A 397 1.52 25.19 28.21
N ASP A 398 1.47 25.10 26.88
CA ASP A 398 1.55 26.26 25.99
C ASP A 398 0.36 27.19 26.22
N LEU A 399 -0.85 26.63 26.32
CA LEU A 399 -2.05 27.42 26.62
C LEU A 399 -2.03 27.97 28.05
N GLN A 400 -1.57 27.21 29.05
CA GLN A 400 -1.41 27.74 30.40
C GLN A 400 -0.49 28.96 30.39
N ALA A 401 0.65 28.90 29.71
CA ALA A 401 1.57 30.04 29.59
C ALA A 401 0.86 31.26 28.97
N ALA A 402 0.10 31.06 27.88
CA ALA A 402 -0.66 32.13 27.23
C ALA A 402 -1.74 32.76 28.15
N TYR A 403 -2.39 31.97 29.01
CA TYR A 403 -3.35 32.49 30.00
C TYR A 403 -2.66 33.41 31.01
N PHE A 404 -1.51 33.00 31.54
CA PHE A 404 -0.74 33.78 32.53
C PHE A 404 -0.14 35.04 31.92
N GLU A 405 0.41 34.94 30.71
CA GLU A 405 0.90 36.09 29.93
C GLU A 405 -0.22 37.11 29.69
N THR A 406 -1.38 36.66 29.22
CA THR A 406 -2.55 37.52 28.99
C THR A 406 -3.05 38.17 30.28
N ALA A 407 -2.99 37.44 31.40
CA ALA A 407 -3.36 37.96 32.72
C ALA A 407 -2.31 38.91 33.32
N SER A 408 -1.13 39.07 32.68
CA SER A 408 0.02 39.78 33.23
C SER A 408 0.45 39.25 34.61
N ILE A 409 0.38 37.93 34.79
CA ILE A 409 0.82 37.22 36.00
C ILE A 409 2.02 36.37 35.66
N ASP A 410 3.13 36.55 36.37
CA ASP A 410 4.30 35.70 36.23
C ASP A 410 4.02 34.30 36.79
N LEU A 411 4.11 33.30 35.92
CA LEU A 411 4.16 31.90 36.33
C LEU A 411 5.63 31.52 36.56
N PRO A 412 6.05 31.17 37.80
CA PRO A 412 7.43 30.78 38.04
C PRO A 412 7.81 29.56 37.18
N SER A 413 9.02 29.57 36.64
CA SER A 413 9.52 28.49 35.78
C SER A 413 9.38 27.13 36.47
N GLY A 414 8.71 26.18 35.80
CA GLY A 414 8.50 24.82 36.29
C GLY A 414 7.27 24.63 37.19
N VAL A 415 6.52 25.68 37.50
CA VAL A 415 5.28 25.59 38.29
C VAL A 415 4.09 25.32 37.38
N GLN A 416 3.23 24.37 37.79
CA GLN A 416 2.02 24.01 37.06
C GLN A 416 0.77 24.41 37.86
N HIS A 417 -0.19 25.07 37.20
CA HIS A 417 -1.49 25.36 37.80
C HIS A 417 -2.48 24.26 37.43
N GLN A 418 -2.46 23.16 38.19
CA GLN A 418 -3.15 21.90 37.89
C GLN A 418 -4.64 22.08 37.52
N LYS A 419 -5.39 22.90 38.28
CA LYS A 419 -6.81 23.15 38.02
C LYS A 419 -7.06 23.88 36.69
N LEU A 420 -6.11 24.70 36.24
CA LEU A 420 -6.22 25.39 34.97
C LEU A 420 -5.93 24.42 33.82
N LEU A 421 -4.91 23.57 33.94
CA LEU A 421 -4.60 22.53 32.96
C LEU A 421 -5.79 21.57 32.75
N GLU A 422 -6.47 21.15 33.84
CA GLU A 422 -7.67 20.32 33.78
C GLU A 422 -8.83 21.02 33.03
N ASN A 423 -9.02 22.31 33.27
CA ASN A 423 -10.03 23.11 32.57
C ASN A 423 -9.69 23.27 31.08
N ILE A 424 -8.43 23.56 30.75
CA ILE A 424 -7.96 23.67 29.36
C ILE A 424 -8.19 22.33 28.64
N ALA A 425 -7.78 21.21 29.23
CA ALA A 425 -7.97 19.89 28.65
C ALA A 425 -9.45 19.56 28.40
N THR A 426 -10.32 19.89 29.37
CA THR A 426 -11.78 19.69 29.23
C THR A 426 -12.34 20.50 28.07
N ASN A 427 -11.95 21.77 27.95
CA ASN A 427 -12.41 22.65 26.88
C ASN A 427 -11.91 22.23 25.50
N LEU A 428 -10.63 21.83 25.38
CA LEU A 428 -10.10 21.30 24.12
C LEU A 428 -10.84 20.02 23.68
N ARG A 429 -11.10 19.12 24.63
CA ARG A 429 -11.83 17.86 24.37
C ARG A 429 -13.29 18.07 24.01
N MET A 430 -13.90 19.16 24.47
CA MET A 430 -15.24 19.58 24.05
C MET A 430 -15.27 19.98 22.57
N LEU A 431 -14.20 20.60 22.06
CA LEU A 431 -14.09 20.97 20.64
C LEU A 431 -13.72 19.79 19.76
N SER A 432 -12.73 18.99 20.20
CA SER A 432 -12.32 17.75 19.54
C SER A 432 -11.82 16.79 20.61
N LYS A 433 -12.51 15.66 20.75
CA LYS A 433 -12.24 14.64 21.78
C LYS A 433 -10.78 14.19 21.77
N ASP A 434 -10.19 14.07 20.59
CA ASP A 434 -8.85 13.58 20.29
C ASP A 434 -7.79 14.69 20.12
N SER A 435 -8.11 15.93 20.43
CA SER A 435 -7.26 17.12 20.22
C SER A 435 -5.81 16.97 20.70
N LEU A 436 -5.59 16.40 21.89
CA LEU A 436 -4.23 16.24 22.45
C LEU A 436 -3.39 15.25 21.64
N VAL A 437 -3.98 14.11 21.26
CA VAL A 437 -3.27 13.08 20.48
C VAL A 437 -3.04 13.55 19.04
N GLN A 438 -4.00 14.27 18.44
CA GLN A 438 -3.84 14.84 17.10
C GLN A 438 -2.72 15.88 17.08
N HIS A 439 -2.63 16.72 18.13
CA HIS A 439 -1.55 17.67 18.26
C HIS A 439 -0.20 16.98 18.49
N LEU A 440 -0.14 15.87 19.23
CA LEU A 440 1.08 15.07 19.33
C LEU A 440 1.50 14.53 17.96
N PHE A 441 0.57 13.90 17.23
CA PHE A 441 0.87 13.32 15.92
C PHE A 441 1.30 14.36 14.89
N SER A 442 0.68 15.54 14.88
CA SER A 442 1.08 16.62 13.97
C SER A 442 2.52 17.10 14.22
N ARG A 443 2.98 17.16 15.48
CA ARG A 443 4.38 17.49 15.83
C ARG A 443 5.38 16.41 15.42
N LEU A 444 4.92 15.17 15.26
CA LEU A 444 5.77 14.04 14.88
C LEU A 444 5.91 13.87 13.35
N VAL A 445 5.04 14.51 12.56
CA VAL A 445 5.12 14.49 11.09
C VAL A 445 6.46 15.06 10.64
N GLY A 446 7.20 14.30 9.83
CA GLY A 446 8.51 14.69 9.31
C GLY A 446 9.67 14.55 10.31
N SER A 447 9.41 14.03 11.51
CA SER A 447 10.48 13.64 12.43
C SER A 447 11.26 12.45 11.87
N ASN A 448 12.57 12.45 12.03
CA ASN A 448 13.46 11.33 11.67
C ASN A 448 13.90 10.53 12.91
N ALA A 449 13.30 10.77 14.08
CA ALA A 449 13.64 10.02 15.28
C ALA A 449 13.29 8.54 15.12
N GLU A 450 14.21 7.67 15.52
CA GLU A 450 14.04 6.22 15.49
C GLU A 450 13.24 5.72 16.71
N VAL A 451 13.20 6.52 17.78
CA VAL A 451 12.44 6.22 19.00
C VAL A 451 11.65 7.46 19.43
N ILE A 452 10.37 7.27 19.74
CA ILE A 452 9.50 8.32 20.26
C ILE A 452 8.99 7.90 21.65
N ILE A 453 9.17 8.76 22.64
CA ILE A 453 8.71 8.52 24.01
C ILE A 453 7.71 9.60 24.41
N THR A 454 6.52 9.18 24.83
CA THR A 454 5.56 9.98 25.58
C THR A 454 5.49 9.43 27.00
N ASP A 455 5.64 10.27 28.02
CA ASP A 455 5.70 9.82 29.41
C ASP A 455 4.52 10.31 30.25
N ASP A 456 3.46 10.82 29.64
CA ASP A 456 2.35 11.50 30.30
C ASP A 456 0.97 11.01 29.88
N LEU A 457 0.87 9.75 29.42
CA LEU A 457 -0.40 9.09 29.16
C LEU A 457 -1.25 8.97 30.46
N ARG A 458 -2.50 9.45 30.39
CA ARG A 458 -3.45 9.47 31.52
C ARG A 458 -4.87 9.03 31.17
N ASP A 459 -5.29 9.19 29.92
CA ASP A 459 -6.68 9.00 29.48
C ASP A 459 -6.90 7.63 28.85
N LYS A 460 -7.78 6.84 29.46
CA LYS A 460 -8.13 5.51 28.95
C LYS A 460 -9.05 5.55 27.73
N GLU A 461 -9.98 6.50 27.68
CA GLU A 461 -11.10 6.42 26.72
C GLU A 461 -10.73 6.96 25.33
N THR A 462 -9.68 7.78 25.22
CA THR A 462 -9.33 8.50 23.99
C THR A 462 -7.85 8.39 23.67
N ASP A 463 -6.98 8.85 24.57
CA ASP A 463 -5.55 8.97 24.23
C ASP A 463 -4.88 7.60 24.17
N TRP A 464 -5.17 6.72 25.14
CA TRP A 464 -4.66 5.34 25.15
C TRP A 464 -4.98 4.56 23.86
N PRO A 465 -6.26 4.42 23.44
CA PRO A 465 -6.57 3.65 22.24
C PRO A 465 -5.98 4.29 20.98
N ALA A 466 -5.94 5.62 20.89
CA ALA A 466 -5.34 6.30 19.74
C ALA A 466 -3.83 6.07 19.65
N LEU A 467 -3.10 6.16 20.77
CA LEU A 467 -1.67 5.86 20.82
C LEU A 467 -1.39 4.40 20.42
N VAL A 468 -2.12 3.44 21.00
CA VAL A 468 -1.97 2.01 20.68
C VAL A 468 -2.23 1.76 19.20
N ASN A 469 -3.31 2.32 18.64
CA ASN A 469 -3.65 2.18 17.22
C ASN A 469 -2.58 2.77 16.30
N SER A 470 -1.90 3.84 16.72
CA SER A 470 -0.78 4.44 15.97
C SER A 470 0.57 3.70 16.14
N GLY A 471 0.57 2.60 16.91
CA GLY A 471 1.72 1.70 17.09
C GLY A 471 2.49 1.86 18.40
N TYR A 472 2.02 2.66 19.35
CA TYR A 472 2.72 2.82 20.63
C TYR A 472 2.66 1.53 21.48
N ARG A 473 3.81 1.17 22.07
CA ARG A 473 3.92 0.19 23.15
C ARG A 473 3.76 0.91 24.48
N VAL A 474 2.70 0.55 25.19
CA VAL A 474 2.38 1.09 26.52
C VAL A 474 3.18 0.35 27.59
N ILE A 475 3.96 1.09 28.38
CA ILE A 475 4.80 0.57 29.45
C ILE A 475 4.31 1.13 30.78
N ARG A 476 3.92 0.24 31.70
CA ARG A 476 3.50 0.61 33.04
C ARG A 476 4.70 0.67 33.98
N VAL A 477 4.84 1.77 34.71
CA VAL A 477 5.82 1.86 35.80
C VAL A 477 5.11 1.58 37.12
N ALA A 478 5.26 0.37 37.63
CA ALA A 478 4.67 -0.10 38.87
C ALA A 478 5.55 0.32 40.07
N CYS A 479 4.90 0.66 41.17
CA CYS A 479 5.56 0.99 42.43
C CYS A 479 4.58 0.62 43.55
N ASP A 480 5.07 -0.05 44.59
CA ASP A 480 4.27 -0.31 45.78
C ASP A 480 3.87 1.00 46.47
N GLU A 481 2.69 0.98 47.08
CA GLU A 481 2.09 2.18 47.68
C GLU A 481 2.94 2.76 48.84
N PRO A 482 3.55 1.95 49.73
CA PRO A 482 4.47 2.46 50.75
C PRO A 482 5.65 3.27 50.17
N THR A 483 6.28 2.76 49.12
CA THR A 483 7.42 3.41 48.45
C THR A 483 6.97 4.67 47.71
N ARG A 484 5.81 4.63 47.05
CA ARG A 484 5.22 5.79 46.36
C ARG A 484 4.93 6.93 47.33
N ILE A 485 4.29 6.65 48.48
CA ILE A 485 3.99 7.66 49.50
C ILE A 485 5.28 8.28 50.04
N LYS A 486 6.28 7.46 50.37
CA LYS A 486 7.59 7.94 50.84
C LYS A 486 8.26 8.88 49.82
N ARG A 487 8.18 8.56 48.52
CA ARG A 487 8.71 9.39 47.43
C ARG A 487 7.96 10.71 47.26
N LEU A 488 6.63 10.71 47.38
CA LEU A 488 5.81 11.92 47.30
C LEU A 488 6.10 12.88 48.47
N GLN A 489 6.21 12.36 49.69
CA GLN A 489 6.55 13.15 50.88
C GLN A 489 7.93 13.82 50.77
N GLY A 490 8.90 13.15 50.13
CA GLY A 490 10.23 13.69 49.90
C GLY A 490 10.32 14.83 48.88
N ARG A 491 9.29 15.06 48.05
CA ARG A 491 9.32 16.06 46.96
C ARG A 491 8.80 17.44 47.35
N GLN A 492 8.30 17.65 48.57
CA GLN A 492 7.64 18.91 48.98
C GLN A 492 6.51 19.37 48.03
N ASP A 493 5.92 18.46 47.24
CA ASP A 493 4.73 18.72 46.42
C ASP A 493 3.49 18.80 47.32
N ILE A 494 3.30 19.95 47.97
CA ILE A 494 2.23 20.22 48.96
C ILE A 494 0.82 20.16 48.34
N GLN A 495 0.69 20.07 47.01
CA GLN A 495 -0.60 19.95 46.31
C GLN A 495 -0.92 18.56 45.75
N SER A 496 -0.08 17.53 45.95
CA SER A 496 -0.41 16.19 45.44
C SER A 496 -1.56 15.58 46.23
N GLN A 497 -2.78 15.64 45.70
CA GLN A 497 -3.92 14.90 46.21
C GLN A 497 -3.54 13.41 46.23
N LEU A 498 -3.49 12.82 47.43
CA LEU A 498 -3.19 11.38 47.67
C LEU A 498 -4.16 10.43 46.93
N LYS A 499 -5.26 10.96 46.36
CA LYS A 499 -6.16 10.27 45.44
C LYS A 499 -6.65 11.26 44.38
N SER A 500 -6.06 11.26 43.19
CA SER A 500 -6.61 12.00 42.06
C SER A 500 -7.71 11.17 41.38
N PRO A 501 -8.82 11.76 40.92
CA PRO A 501 -9.78 11.07 40.04
C PRO A 501 -9.11 10.43 38.80
N LEU A 502 -7.98 11.01 38.35
CA LEU A 502 -7.17 10.50 37.24
C LEU A 502 -6.45 9.18 37.57
N ASP A 503 -6.18 8.88 38.85
CA ASP A 503 -5.48 7.65 39.24
C ASP A 503 -6.29 6.40 38.88
N ASN A 504 -7.63 6.48 38.93
CA ASN A 504 -8.51 5.38 38.50
C ASN A 504 -8.43 5.14 36.98
N SER A 505 -8.39 6.21 36.18
CA SER A 505 -8.18 6.11 34.73
C SER A 505 -6.82 5.47 34.43
N ILE A 506 -5.74 5.98 35.04
CA ILE A 506 -4.37 5.49 34.88
C ILE A 506 -4.25 4.00 35.24
N ASN A 507 -4.87 3.57 36.34
CA ASN A 507 -4.81 2.19 36.80
C ASN A 507 -5.59 1.22 35.90
N SER A 508 -6.57 1.72 35.14
CA SER A 508 -7.41 0.87 34.27
C SER A 508 -6.93 0.78 32.82
N ILE A 509 -5.83 1.48 32.46
CA ILE A 509 -5.16 1.38 31.15
C ILE A 509 -4.41 0.04 31.06
N GLU A 510 -4.55 -0.70 29.97
CA GLU A 510 -3.76 -1.91 29.76
C GLU A 510 -2.35 -1.57 29.27
N SER A 511 -1.35 -2.33 29.72
CA SER A 511 0.06 -2.16 29.37
C SER A 511 0.60 -3.40 28.68
N HIS A 512 1.52 -3.19 27.73
CA HIS A 512 2.23 -4.27 27.04
C HIS A 512 3.39 -4.80 27.88
N TYR A 513 4.02 -3.92 28.65
CA TYR A 513 5.14 -4.22 29.54
C TYR A 513 4.94 -3.55 30.90
N VAL A 514 5.56 -4.12 31.93
CA VAL A 514 5.57 -3.58 33.29
C VAL A 514 7.02 -3.47 33.75
N LEU A 515 7.40 -2.32 34.29
CA LEU A 515 8.68 -2.08 34.97
C LEU A 515 8.41 -1.93 36.47
N GLU A 516 9.07 -2.73 37.29
CA GLU A 516 8.86 -2.77 38.74
C GLU A 516 9.85 -1.85 39.45
N ASN A 517 9.37 -0.71 39.94
CA ASN A 517 10.21 0.29 40.60
C ASN A 517 10.16 0.21 42.14
N ASN A 518 10.26 -1.01 42.66
CA ASN A 518 10.27 -1.31 44.10
C ASN A 518 11.69 -1.48 44.67
N SER A 519 12.71 -1.51 43.80
CA SER A 519 14.10 -1.83 44.15
C SER A 519 15.04 -0.62 44.00
N THR A 520 16.34 -0.87 43.87
CA THR A 520 17.38 0.13 43.61
C THR A 520 17.33 0.66 42.19
N LEU A 521 18.00 1.80 41.95
CA LEU A 521 18.13 2.38 40.61
C LEU A 521 18.81 1.39 39.64
N ASP A 522 19.89 0.73 40.07
CA ASP A 522 20.62 -0.27 39.27
C ASP A 522 19.76 -1.48 38.87
N ALA A 523 18.76 -1.84 39.69
CA ALA A 523 17.82 -2.90 39.34
C ALA A 523 16.85 -2.42 38.24
N LEU A 524 16.31 -1.20 38.38
CA LEU A 524 15.47 -0.59 37.37
C LEU A 524 16.23 -0.38 36.04
N GLU A 525 17.49 0.03 36.08
CA GLU A 525 18.35 0.15 34.90
C GLU A 525 18.48 -1.18 34.15
N ARG A 526 18.71 -2.28 34.85
CA ARG A 526 18.79 -3.62 34.22
C ARG A 526 17.47 -4.05 33.59
N GLU A 527 16.34 -3.80 34.26
CA GLU A 527 15.02 -4.07 33.66
C GLU A 527 14.78 -3.23 32.40
N VAL A 528 15.15 -1.95 32.42
CA VAL A 528 15.06 -1.06 31.25
C VAL A 528 15.92 -1.56 30.10
N GLN A 529 17.16 -2.02 30.37
CA GLN A 529 18.04 -2.55 29.33
C GLN A 529 17.41 -3.79 28.66
N SER A 530 16.92 -4.74 29.45
CA SER A 530 16.24 -5.95 28.95
C SER A 530 14.99 -5.64 28.12
N LEU A 531 14.20 -4.65 28.55
CA LEU A 531 13.05 -4.17 27.81
C LEU A 531 13.45 -3.57 26.46
N VAL A 532 14.51 -2.76 26.42
CA VAL A 532 15.01 -2.16 25.17
C VAL A 532 15.50 -3.23 24.20
N ASP A 533 16.22 -4.25 24.67
CA ASP A 533 16.67 -5.36 23.83
C ASP A 533 15.49 -6.14 23.23
N THR A 534 14.45 -6.37 24.04
CA THR A 534 13.20 -6.97 23.59
C THR A 534 12.51 -6.14 22.51
N LEU A 535 12.45 -4.81 22.69
CA LEU A 535 11.84 -3.89 21.73
C LEU A 535 12.63 -3.79 20.42
N LEU A 536 13.93 -4.07 20.46
CA LEU A 536 14.80 -4.12 19.27
C LEU A 536 14.85 -5.50 18.60
N GLY A 537 14.11 -6.49 19.11
CA GLY A 537 14.09 -7.84 18.54
C GLY A 537 15.34 -8.67 18.83
N HIS A 538 16.19 -8.25 19.78
CA HIS A 538 17.32 -9.02 20.25
C HIS A 538 16.85 -9.97 21.35
N SER A 539 16.36 -11.16 20.97
CA SER A 539 16.07 -12.21 21.95
C SER A 539 17.39 -12.65 22.59
N HIS A 540 17.53 -12.51 23.91
CA HIS A 540 18.52 -13.29 24.65
C HIS A 540 18.16 -14.77 24.47
N GLY A 541 18.96 -15.48 23.69
CA GLY A 541 18.94 -16.94 23.69
C GLY A 541 19.18 -17.43 25.12
N ASN A 542 18.17 -18.10 25.66
CA ASN A 542 18.36 -19.09 26.72
C ASN A 542 18.48 -20.46 26.08
#